data_AF-A0A139DCQ2-F1
#
_entry.id   AF-A0A139DCQ2-F1
#
_cell.length_a   1.000
_cell.length_b   1.000
_cell.length_c   1.000
_cell.angle_alpha   90.00
_cell.angle_beta   90.00
_cell.angle_gamma   90.00
#
_symmetry.space_group_name_H-M   'P 1'
#
loop_
_entity.id
_entity.type
_entity.pdbx_description
1 polymer ?
#
loop_
_entity_poly.entity_id
_entity_poly.type
_entity_poly.pdbx_seq_one_letter_code
_entity_poly.pdbx_strand_id
1 'polypeptide(L)'
;VARTLRRSLQAIPHVSGVNNHMGSLLTQQMLPMSWVMRELYRYPLYFVDSRTIANSVAGQVAAAYNVPTLTRDVFLDHEQTEEFVDQQFKLLIQKAKENGTAVGIGHPHKVTVDYLAKHLPELDKQGIAIATVSGLWAMRNGNLEMFAEGEKQPVTPMVARGKED
;
A
#
# COMPACT_ATOMS: atom_id res chain seq x y z
N VAL A 1 -15.52 -12.44 5.17
CA VAL A 1 -14.52 -11.54 4.50
C VAL A 1 -15.20 -10.38 3.78
N ALA A 2 -15.97 -10.60 2.70
CA ALA A 2 -16.52 -9.52 1.87
C ALA A 2 -17.35 -8.47 2.64
N ARG A 3 -18.25 -8.89 3.55
CA ARG A 3 -19.06 -7.96 4.36
C ARG A 3 -18.20 -7.02 5.22
N THR A 4 -17.18 -7.57 5.88
CA THR A 4 -16.26 -6.80 6.73
C THR A 4 -15.46 -5.82 5.87
N LEU A 5 -14.90 -6.29 4.75
CA LEU A 5 -14.16 -5.44 3.82
C LEU A 5 -14.99 -4.27 3.30
N ARG A 6 -16.22 -4.52 2.84
CA ARG A 6 -17.13 -3.46 2.38
C ARG A 6 -17.36 -2.40 3.45
N ARG A 7 -17.63 -2.82 4.69
CA ARG A 7 -17.82 -1.89 5.82
C ARG A 7 -16.57 -1.04 6.06
N SER A 8 -15.38 -1.65 6.04
CA SER A 8 -14.12 -0.93 6.18
C SER A 8 -13.90 0.09 5.06
N LEU A 9 -14.17 -0.28 3.81
CA LEU A 9 -14.06 0.64 2.66
C LEU A 9 -15.04 1.82 2.79
N GLN A 10 -16.27 1.58 3.22
CA GLN A 10 -17.28 2.63 3.37
C GLN A 10 -17.03 3.54 4.60
N ALA A 11 -16.23 3.11 5.56
CA ALA A 11 -15.89 3.90 6.74
C ALA A 11 -14.84 4.98 6.45
N ILE A 12 -14.02 4.82 5.40
CA ILE A 12 -12.92 5.73 5.07
C ILE A 12 -13.25 6.49 3.78
N PRO A 13 -13.54 7.80 3.85
CA PRO A 13 -13.78 8.59 2.64
C PRO A 13 -12.50 8.68 1.79
N HIS A 14 -12.67 8.76 0.47
CA HIS A 14 -11.58 8.93 -0.51
C HIS A 14 -10.53 7.78 -0.54
N VAL A 15 -10.86 6.59 -0.02
CA VAL A 15 -9.97 5.44 -0.09
C VAL A 15 -9.60 5.11 -1.55
N SER A 16 -8.29 5.04 -1.82
CA SER A 16 -7.73 4.75 -3.15
C SER A 16 -7.10 3.36 -3.23
N GLY A 17 -6.86 2.72 -2.08
CA GLY A 17 -6.32 1.38 -2.00
C GLY A 17 -6.36 0.83 -0.58
N VAL A 18 -5.95 -0.42 -0.45
CA VAL A 18 -5.92 -1.15 0.83
C VAL A 18 -4.55 -1.75 1.06
N ASN A 19 -4.20 -1.96 2.32
CA ASN A 19 -2.97 -2.59 2.75
C ASN A 19 -3.28 -3.59 3.87
N ASN A 20 -2.51 -4.68 3.98
CA ASN A 20 -2.67 -5.59 5.11
C ASN A 20 -1.90 -5.08 6.35
N HIS A 21 -2.61 -4.99 7.47
CA HIS A 21 -2.03 -4.76 8.79
C HIS A 21 -1.93 -6.11 9.52
N MET A 22 -0.71 -6.55 9.86
CA MET A 22 -0.45 -7.93 10.29
C MET A 22 -1.00 -8.93 9.26
N GLY A 23 -1.73 -9.95 9.73
CA GLY A 23 -2.47 -10.86 8.87
C GLY A 23 -1.66 -12.06 8.38
N SER A 24 -0.50 -12.36 8.99
CA SER A 24 0.39 -13.44 8.54
C SER A 24 -0.33 -14.78 8.33
N LEU A 25 -1.32 -15.14 9.16
CA LEU A 25 -2.11 -16.35 8.96
C LEU A 25 -3.00 -16.28 7.70
N LEU A 26 -3.64 -15.14 7.44
CA LEU A 26 -4.53 -14.97 6.30
C LEU A 26 -3.74 -14.81 5.00
N THR A 27 -2.66 -14.04 5.02
CA THR A 27 -1.83 -13.76 3.84
C THR A 27 -1.07 -14.97 3.33
N GLN A 28 -1.02 -16.06 4.08
CA GLN A 28 -0.50 -17.37 3.62
C GLN A 28 -1.58 -18.25 2.96
N GLN A 29 -2.86 -17.92 3.11
CA GLN A 29 -3.95 -18.77 2.66
C GLN A 29 -4.53 -18.27 1.34
N MET A 30 -4.29 -19.03 0.27
CA MET A 30 -4.76 -18.74 -1.09
C MET A 30 -6.28 -18.51 -1.16
N LEU A 31 -7.09 -19.39 -0.56
CA LEU A 31 -8.54 -19.33 -0.68
C LEU A 31 -9.15 -18.07 0.01
N PRO A 32 -8.84 -17.75 1.28
CA PRO A 32 -9.24 -16.50 1.90
C PRO A 32 -8.76 -15.25 1.13
N MET A 33 -7.50 -15.22 0.69
CA MET A 33 -6.98 -14.11 -0.12
C MET A 33 -7.74 -13.95 -1.43
N SER A 34 -8.14 -15.06 -2.06
CA SER A 34 -8.94 -15.03 -3.29
C SER A 34 -10.29 -14.37 -3.08
N TRP A 35 -10.92 -14.57 -1.91
CA TRP A 35 -12.18 -13.90 -1.56
C TRP A 35 -11.98 -12.40 -1.32
N VAL A 36 -10.84 -12.01 -0.73
CA VAL A 36 -10.47 -10.59 -0.57
C VAL A 36 -10.29 -9.94 -1.94
N MET A 37 -9.46 -10.51 -2.80
CA MET A 37 -9.12 -9.92 -4.09
C MET A 37 -10.30 -9.90 -5.06
N ARG A 38 -11.14 -10.93 -5.05
CA ARG A 38 -12.40 -10.94 -5.80
C ARG A 38 -13.31 -9.79 -5.41
N GLU A 39 -13.38 -9.46 -4.12
CA GLU A 39 -14.19 -8.35 -3.65
C GLU A 39 -13.53 -7.00 -3.98
N LEU A 40 -12.22 -6.86 -3.80
CA LEU A 40 -11.49 -5.64 -4.13
C LEU A 40 -11.55 -5.27 -5.60
N TYR A 41 -11.48 -6.26 -6.50
CA TYR A 41 -11.50 -6.05 -7.95
C TYR A 41 -12.72 -5.28 -8.46
N ARG A 42 -13.82 -5.31 -7.70
CA ARG A 42 -15.06 -4.59 -8.02
C ARG A 42 -14.94 -3.08 -7.91
N TYR A 43 -13.91 -2.58 -7.23
CA TYR A 43 -13.70 -1.17 -6.92
C TYR A 43 -12.45 -0.66 -7.63
N PRO A 44 -12.32 0.67 -7.84
CA PRO A 44 -11.09 1.26 -8.36
C PRO A 44 -10.06 1.39 -7.22
N LEU A 45 -9.61 0.25 -6.69
CA LEU A 45 -8.69 0.16 -5.55
C LEU A 45 -7.46 -0.68 -5.89
N TYR A 46 -6.30 -0.23 -5.42
CA TYR A 46 -5.07 -1.04 -5.42
C TYR A 46 -4.86 -1.76 -4.08
N PHE A 47 -3.98 -2.75 -4.07
CA PHE A 47 -3.52 -3.45 -2.87
C PHE A 47 -2.02 -3.19 -2.63
N VAL A 48 -1.62 -2.99 -1.38
CA VAL A 48 -0.20 -2.99 -0.97
C VAL A 48 0.02 -4.17 -0.04
N ASP A 49 0.96 -5.06 -0.38
CA ASP A 49 1.39 -6.15 0.51
C ASP A 49 2.47 -5.66 1.47
N SER A 50 2.16 -5.59 2.76
CA SER A 50 3.12 -5.28 3.83
C SER A 50 4.15 -6.38 4.07
N ARG A 51 3.99 -7.58 3.48
CA ARG A 51 4.84 -8.76 3.69
C ARG A 51 5.18 -8.99 5.17
N THR A 52 4.16 -9.17 5.99
CA THR A 52 4.35 -9.44 7.43
C THR A 52 4.89 -10.86 7.69
N ILE A 53 4.96 -11.69 6.65
CA ILE A 53 5.65 -12.97 6.64
C ILE A 53 6.27 -13.23 5.27
N ALA A 54 7.40 -13.95 5.23
CA ALA A 54 8.19 -14.18 4.03
C ALA A 54 7.39 -14.88 2.90
N ASN A 55 6.52 -15.83 3.27
CA ASN A 55 5.70 -16.65 2.39
C ASN A 55 4.27 -16.09 2.17
N SER A 56 4.08 -14.77 2.31
CA SER A 56 2.81 -14.12 1.91
C SER A 56 2.50 -14.40 0.45
N VAL A 57 1.29 -14.90 0.17
CA VAL A 57 0.73 -15.05 -1.19
C VAL A 57 -0.08 -13.83 -1.62
N ALA A 58 -0.21 -12.81 -0.76
CA ALA A 58 -1.18 -11.73 -0.98
C ALA A 58 -0.91 -10.92 -2.26
N GLY A 59 0.35 -10.53 -2.51
CA GLY A 59 0.74 -9.89 -3.77
C GLY A 59 0.48 -10.76 -5.01
N GLN A 60 0.77 -12.06 -4.94
CA GLN A 60 0.53 -13.00 -6.05
C GLN A 60 -0.96 -13.15 -6.36
N VAL A 61 -1.79 -13.30 -5.34
CA VAL A 61 -3.25 -13.44 -5.50
C VAL A 61 -3.86 -12.13 -6.01
N ALA A 62 -3.35 -10.97 -5.58
CA ALA A 62 -3.78 -9.67 -6.11
C ALA A 62 -3.55 -9.58 -7.63
N ALA A 63 -2.34 -9.91 -8.07
CA ALA A 63 -2.00 -9.93 -9.49
C ALA A 63 -2.86 -10.92 -10.29
N ALA A 64 -3.09 -12.13 -9.77
CA ALA A 64 -3.92 -13.15 -10.43
C ALA A 64 -5.40 -12.75 -10.59
N TYR A 65 -5.88 -11.81 -9.77
CA TYR A 65 -7.23 -11.26 -9.82
C TYR A 65 -7.28 -9.89 -10.52
N ASN A 66 -6.21 -9.46 -11.19
CA ASN A 66 -6.09 -8.16 -11.85
C ASN A 66 -6.37 -6.98 -10.89
N VAL A 67 -5.98 -7.12 -9.63
CA VAL A 67 -5.96 -6.02 -8.66
C VAL A 67 -4.57 -5.37 -8.74
N PRO A 68 -4.46 -4.08 -9.09
CA PRO A 68 -3.18 -3.38 -9.09
C PRO A 68 -2.50 -3.53 -7.72
N THR A 69 -1.25 -3.96 -7.72
CA THR A 69 -0.57 -4.35 -6.48
C THR A 69 0.87 -3.86 -6.41
N LEU A 70 1.29 -3.47 -5.22
CA LEU A 70 2.68 -3.20 -4.87
C LEU A 70 3.05 -3.97 -3.61
N THR A 71 4.34 -4.22 -3.48
CA THR A 71 4.90 -4.96 -2.34
C THR A 71 5.91 -4.06 -1.65
N ARG A 72 5.89 -4.06 -0.31
CA ARG A 72 6.85 -3.32 0.48
C ARG A 72 8.29 -3.80 0.23
N ASP A 73 9.19 -2.84 0.05
CA ASP A 73 10.63 -3.06 -0.08
C ASP A 73 11.35 -2.92 1.28
N VAL A 74 10.95 -1.94 2.10
CA VAL A 74 11.57 -1.67 3.41
C VAL A 74 10.52 -1.36 4.48
N PHE A 75 10.69 -1.91 5.68
CA PHE A 75 9.90 -1.55 6.86
C PHE A 75 10.73 -0.58 7.71
N LEU A 76 10.22 0.62 8.00
CA LEU A 76 11.03 1.71 8.54
C LEU A 76 11.24 1.64 10.05
N ASP A 77 10.26 1.16 10.81
CA ASP A 77 10.18 1.47 12.24
C ASP A 77 9.68 0.31 13.12
N HIS A 78 10.10 -0.92 12.80
CA HIS A 78 9.80 -2.04 13.70
C HIS A 78 10.57 -1.94 15.03
N GLU A 79 11.68 -1.20 15.03
CA GLU A 79 12.28 -0.65 16.25
C GLU A 79 12.11 0.88 16.24
N GLN A 80 11.65 1.43 17.36
CA GLN A 80 11.28 2.84 17.47
C GLN A 80 12.45 3.70 17.97
N THR A 81 13.61 3.57 17.33
CA THR A 81 14.80 4.37 17.61
C THR A 81 15.21 5.16 16.36
N GLU A 82 15.80 6.34 16.55
CA GLU A 82 16.21 7.18 15.43
C GLU A 82 17.28 6.49 14.58
N GLU A 83 18.21 5.79 15.23
CA GLU A 83 19.28 5.04 14.57
C GLU A 83 18.74 3.93 13.68
N PHE A 84 17.72 3.21 14.14
CA PHE A 84 17.10 2.14 13.36
C PHE A 84 16.35 2.71 12.14
N VAL A 85 15.55 3.76 12.36
CA VAL A 85 14.80 4.42 11.27
C VAL A 85 15.77 4.99 10.22
N ASP A 86 16.89 5.58 10.63
CA ASP A 86 17.94 6.08 9.73
C ASP A 86 18.52 4.97 8.84
N GLN A 87 18.90 3.83 9.44
CA GLN A 87 19.43 2.69 8.69
C GLN A 87 18.43 2.19 7.66
N GLN A 88 17.15 2.04 8.03
CA GLN A 88 16.10 1.60 7.12
C GLN A 88 15.79 2.64 6.04
N PHE A 89 15.83 3.93 6.37
CA PHE A 89 15.63 4.99 5.40
C PHE A 89 16.75 5.03 4.35
N LYS A 90 18.01 4.85 4.77
CA LYS A 90 19.16 4.71 3.87
C LYS A 90 19.03 3.48 2.97
N LEU A 91 18.59 2.35 3.53
CA LEU A 91 18.30 1.13 2.75
C LEU A 91 17.18 1.38 1.72
N LEU A 92 16.14 2.14 2.08
CA LEU A 92 15.06 2.50 1.15
C LEU A 92 15.59 3.33 -0.03
N ILE A 93 16.43 4.34 0.25
CA ILE A 93 17.08 5.16 -0.78
C ILE A 93 17.96 4.29 -1.68
N GLN A 94 18.77 3.40 -1.09
CA GLN A 94 19.62 2.49 -1.85
C GLN A 94 18.78 1.63 -2.81
N LYS A 95 17.71 0.99 -2.33
CA LYS A 95 16.81 0.19 -3.17
C LYS A 95 16.13 1.01 -4.25
N ALA A 96 15.76 2.26 -3.97
CA ALA A 96 15.16 3.15 -4.96
C ALA A 96 16.16 3.46 -6.10
N LYS A 97 17.44 3.65 -5.77
CA LYS A 97 18.51 3.86 -6.78
C LYS A 97 18.80 2.61 -7.61
N GLU A 98 18.84 1.45 -6.97
CA GLU A 98 19.14 0.18 -7.65
C GLU A 98 17.99 -0.27 -8.57
N ASN A 99 16.74 -0.14 -8.11
CA ASN A 99 15.57 -0.67 -8.80
C ASN A 99 14.76 0.39 -9.56
N GLY A 100 15.19 1.66 -9.52
CA GLY A 100 14.46 2.82 -10.03
C GLY A 100 13.29 3.29 -9.16
N THR A 101 12.75 2.44 -8.28
CA THR A 101 11.67 2.75 -7.34
C THR A 101 11.75 1.89 -6.08
N ALA A 102 11.27 2.39 -4.94
CA ALA A 102 11.10 1.58 -3.74
C ALA A 102 9.89 2.02 -2.90
N VAL A 103 9.27 1.07 -2.18
CA VAL A 103 8.14 1.28 -1.28
C VAL A 103 8.57 1.07 0.17
N GLY A 104 8.58 2.15 0.95
CA GLY A 104 8.75 2.11 2.41
C GLY A 104 7.40 2.09 3.12
N ILE A 105 7.30 1.34 4.22
CA ILE A 105 6.14 1.40 5.14
C ILE A 105 6.67 1.68 6.55
N GLY A 106 6.02 2.59 7.25
CA GLY A 106 6.21 2.84 8.68
C GLY A 106 4.88 3.22 9.33
N HIS A 107 4.91 3.43 10.63
CA HIS A 107 3.79 3.85 11.46
C HIS A 107 3.95 5.31 11.90
N PRO A 108 2.86 5.96 12.33
CA PRO A 108 2.89 7.34 12.81
C PRO A 108 3.45 7.45 14.24
N HIS A 109 4.54 6.74 14.54
CA HIS A 109 5.27 6.92 15.79
C HIS A 109 5.99 8.27 15.77
N LYS A 110 6.13 8.91 16.93
CA LYS A 110 6.76 10.23 17.04
C LYS A 110 8.16 10.24 16.41
N VAL A 111 8.98 9.23 16.71
CA VAL A 111 10.33 9.07 16.14
C VAL A 111 10.32 8.98 14.61
N THR A 112 9.41 8.20 14.04
CA THR A 112 9.28 8.03 12.58
C THR A 112 8.87 9.33 11.91
N VAL A 113 7.89 10.03 12.49
CA VAL A 113 7.38 11.30 11.93
C VAL A 113 8.44 12.40 12.01
N ASP A 114 9.10 12.55 13.17
CA ASP A 114 10.14 13.55 13.37
C ASP A 114 11.33 13.32 12.42
N TYR A 115 11.76 12.07 12.28
CA TYR A 115 12.83 11.68 11.37
C TYR A 115 12.48 12.00 9.91
N LEU A 116 11.30 11.56 9.44
CA LEU A 116 10.87 11.80 8.06
C LEU A 116 10.70 13.29 7.77
N ALA A 117 10.15 14.08 8.71
CA ALA A 117 10.00 15.52 8.53
C ALA A 117 11.35 16.23 8.30
N LYS A 118 12.42 15.76 8.96
CA LYS A 118 13.78 16.28 8.81
C LYS A 118 14.46 15.84 7.51
N HIS A 119 14.27 14.59 7.10
CA HIS A 119 15.06 13.97 6.02
C HIS A 119 14.38 13.92 4.65
N LEU A 120 13.04 13.92 4.57
CA LEU A 120 12.34 13.97 3.29
C LEU A 120 12.70 15.19 2.43
N PRO A 121 12.87 16.42 2.98
CA PRO A 121 13.29 17.59 2.19
C PRO A 121 14.70 17.46 1.59
N GLU A 122 15.51 16.51 2.04
CA GLU A 122 16.88 16.31 1.56
C GLU A 122 16.95 15.34 0.37
N LEU A 123 15.84 14.66 0.04
CA LEU A 123 15.80 13.64 -1.02
C LEU A 123 16.12 14.21 -2.41
N ASP A 124 15.66 15.41 -2.72
CA ASP A 124 15.91 16.06 -4.02
C ASP A 124 17.41 16.23 -4.28
N LYS A 125 18.20 16.55 -3.24
CA LYS A 125 19.67 16.67 -3.32
C LYS A 125 20.33 15.32 -3.66
N GLN A 126 19.64 14.22 -3.42
CA GLN A 126 20.09 12.86 -3.72
C GLN A 126 19.51 12.31 -5.04
N GLY A 127 18.76 13.13 -5.79
CA GLY A 127 18.09 12.73 -7.02
C GLY A 127 16.90 11.79 -6.79
N ILE A 128 16.27 11.85 -5.61
CA ILE A 128 15.13 11.01 -5.23
C ILE A 128 13.88 11.87 -5.11
N ALA A 129 12.82 11.50 -5.82
CA ALA A 129 11.52 12.14 -5.72
C ALA A 129 10.53 11.23 -4.95
N ILE A 130 9.63 11.87 -4.19
CA ILE A 130 8.50 11.17 -3.56
C ILE A 130 7.38 11.03 -4.59
N ALA A 131 6.77 9.85 -4.64
CA ALA A 131 5.63 9.57 -5.49
C ALA A 131 4.49 8.93 -4.68
N THR A 132 3.27 9.05 -5.21
CA THR A 132 2.13 8.29 -4.68
C THR A 132 2.29 6.80 -5.00
N VAL A 133 1.59 5.95 -4.24
CA VAL A 133 1.54 4.51 -4.51
C VAL A 133 1.06 4.22 -5.94
N SER A 134 0.07 4.98 -6.43
CA SER A 134 -0.41 4.86 -7.80
C SER A 134 0.62 5.24 -8.85
N GLY A 135 1.39 6.31 -8.61
CA GLY A 135 2.49 6.73 -9.48
C GLY A 135 3.61 5.70 -9.55
N LEU A 136 4.03 5.16 -8.40
CA LEU A 136 5.04 4.09 -8.37
C LEU A 136 4.57 2.83 -9.10
N TRP A 137 3.30 2.46 -8.95
CA TRP A 137 2.74 1.34 -9.69
C TRP A 137 2.77 1.58 -11.19
N ALA A 138 2.37 2.77 -11.66
CA ALA A 138 2.42 3.12 -13.08
C ALA A 138 3.85 3.01 -13.63
N MET A 139 4.84 3.56 -12.91
CA MET A 139 6.26 3.47 -13.30
C MET A 139 6.73 2.01 -13.43
N ARG A 140 6.33 1.12 -12.52
CA ARG A 140 6.68 -0.31 -12.54
C ARG A 140 5.94 -1.11 -13.61
N ASN A 141 4.86 -0.55 -14.17
CA ASN A 141 4.00 -1.22 -15.15
C ASN A 141 3.95 -0.45 -16.48
N GLY A 142 5.06 0.18 -16.90
CA GLY A 142 5.15 0.80 -18.23
C GLY A 142 4.24 2.01 -18.44
N ASN A 143 3.93 2.76 -17.37
CA ASN A 143 3.04 3.92 -17.35
C ASN A 143 1.60 3.61 -17.80
N LEU A 144 1.13 2.38 -17.55
CA LEU A 144 -0.26 2.00 -17.77
C LEU A 144 -1.21 2.76 -16.83
N GLU A 145 -2.44 2.95 -17.29
CA GLU A 145 -3.52 3.45 -16.45
C GLU A 145 -3.99 2.36 -15.48
N MET A 146 -4.01 2.67 -14.18
CA MET A 146 -4.20 1.68 -13.11
C MET A 146 -5.54 0.95 -13.15
N PHE A 147 -6.61 1.59 -13.62
CA PHE A 147 -7.96 1.04 -13.61
C PHE A 147 -8.60 1.02 -15.01
N ALA A 148 -7.78 0.82 -16.04
CA ALA A 148 -8.20 0.88 -17.45
C ALA A 148 -9.29 -0.15 -17.84
N GLU A 149 -9.46 -1.24 -17.08
CA GLU A 149 -10.33 -2.36 -17.46
C GLU A 149 -11.55 -2.53 -16.53
N GLY A 150 -12.73 -2.62 -17.18
CA GLY A 150 -14.00 -3.04 -16.57
C GLY A 150 -14.74 -1.94 -15.81
N GLU A 151 -16.05 -2.05 -15.73
CA GLU A 151 -16.87 -1.17 -14.89
C GLU A 151 -16.51 -1.37 -13.41
N LYS A 152 -15.93 -0.34 -12.79
CA LYS A 152 -15.65 -0.31 -11.35
C LYS A 152 -16.77 0.37 -10.59
N GLN A 153 -17.18 -0.23 -9.48
CA GLN A 153 -18.14 0.35 -8.56
C GLN A 153 -17.45 1.43 -7.72
N PRO A 154 -18.01 2.63 -7.57
CA PRO A 154 -17.44 3.63 -6.68
C PRO A 154 -17.53 3.15 -5.23
N VAL A 155 -16.52 3.49 -4.42
CA VAL A 155 -16.62 3.31 -2.96
C VAL A 155 -17.46 4.45 -2.40
N THR A 156 -18.69 4.16 -1.98
CA THR A 156 -19.60 5.16 -1.39
C THR A 156 -19.46 5.20 0.14
N PRO A 157 -18.93 6.29 0.73
CA PRO A 157 -18.75 6.38 2.19
C PRO A 157 -20.08 6.37 2.93
N MET A 158 -20.12 5.85 4.17
CA MET A 158 -21.32 5.88 5.01
C MET A 158 -21.76 7.31 5.36
N VAL A 159 -20.80 8.23 5.54
CA VAL A 159 -21.08 9.64 5.87
C VAL A 159 -21.85 10.36 4.74
N ALA A 160 -21.69 9.92 3.49
CA ALA A 160 -22.38 10.50 2.34
C ALA A 160 -23.88 10.17 2.30
N ARG A 161 -24.36 9.18 3.08
CA ARG A 161 -25.78 8.79 3.13
C ARG A 161 -26.61 9.58 4.13
N GLY A 162 -25.99 10.44 4.95
CA GLY A 162 -26.68 11.21 5.99
C GLY A 162 -27.20 12.59 5.55
N LYS A 163 -27.31 12.86 4.23
CA LYS A 163 -27.80 14.13 3.69
C LYS A 163 -29.10 14.02 2.86
N GLU A 164 -29.69 12.84 2.81
CA GLU A 164 -30.98 12.60 2.15
C GLU A 164 -31.90 11.90 3.15
N ASP A 165 -32.44 12.67 4.11
CA ASP A 165 -33.66 12.38 4.88
C ASP A 165 -34.22 13.70 5.44
#